data_AF-A0A9P7AS57-F1
#
_entry.id   AF-A0A9P7AS57-F1
#
_cell.length_a   1.000
_cell.length_b   1.000
_cell.length_c   1.000
_cell.angle_alpha   90.00
_cell.angle_beta   90.00
_cell.angle_gamma   90.00
#
_symmetry.space_group_name_H-M   'P 1'
#
loop_
_entity.id
_entity.type
_entity.pdbx_description
1 polymer ?
#
loop_
_entity_poly.entity_id
_entity_poly.type
_entity_poly.pdbx_seq_one_letter_code
_entity_poly.pdbx_strand_id
1 'polypeptide(L)'
;MSTINASTGYSNFHLHLGRTPRRLPPLTTEGVKRTRESFPTDVANALETIMSLKTDIADAHDALLASKIIQANAANKHRNSEPTFEIGDLVYLSTAHRRREYLNGDTKRVAK
;
A
#
# COMPACT_ATOMS: atom_id res chain seq x y z
N MET A 1 0.63 -12.78 26.16
CA MET A 1 0.47 -11.82 27.28
C MET A 1 1.17 -10.55 26.85
N SER A 2 0.47 -9.41 26.77
CA SER A 2 1.12 -8.11 26.54
C SER A 2 1.43 -7.46 27.88
N THR A 3 2.60 -6.84 28.02
CA THR A 3 2.96 -6.07 29.22
C THR A 3 2.11 -4.80 29.33
N ILE A 4 1.61 -4.53 30.53
CA ILE A 4 0.83 -3.33 30.86
C ILE A 4 1.77 -2.34 31.54
N ASN A 5 1.70 -1.06 31.15
CA ASN A 5 2.45 -0.01 31.82
C ASN A 5 1.80 0.34 33.16
N ALA A 6 2.57 0.34 34.24
CA ALA A 6 2.08 0.61 35.59
C ALA A 6 1.58 2.05 35.80
N SER A 7 2.13 3.03 35.09
CA SER A 7 1.74 4.45 35.26
C SER A 7 0.47 4.82 34.49
N THR A 8 0.20 4.15 33.38
CA THR A 8 -0.95 4.46 32.51
C THR A 8 -2.05 3.40 32.58
N GLY A 9 -1.78 2.21 33.10
CA GLY A 9 -2.73 1.10 33.13
C GLY A 9 -3.03 0.48 31.76
N TYR A 10 -2.39 0.94 30.69
CA TYR A 10 -2.61 0.48 29.32
C TYR A 10 -1.41 -0.31 28.78
N SER A 11 -1.66 -1.23 27.86
CA SER A 11 -0.59 -1.85 27.06
C SER A 11 -0.28 -0.98 25.84
N ASN A 12 0.94 -1.07 25.34
CA ASN A 12 1.34 -0.34 24.12
C ASN A 12 0.44 -0.71 22.92
N PHE A 13 -0.04 -1.95 22.84
CA PHE A 13 -0.99 -2.36 21.80
C PHE A 13 -2.33 -1.66 21.95
N HIS A 14 -2.82 -1.46 23.17
CA HIS A 14 -4.06 -0.74 23.41
C HIS A 14 -3.93 0.74 23.00
N LEU A 15 -2.82 1.38 23.35
CA LEU A 15 -2.56 2.78 22.98
C LEU A 15 -2.36 2.97 21.47
N HIS A 16 -1.73 2.00 20.78
CA HIS A 16 -1.44 2.11 19.34
C HIS A 16 -2.59 1.64 18.44
N LEU A 17 -3.33 0.61 18.85
CA LEU A 17 -4.32 -0.08 17.99
C LEU A 17 -5.75 0.00 18.54
N GLY A 18 -5.96 0.56 19.74
CA GLY A 18 -7.26 0.54 20.42
C GLY A 18 -7.71 -0.85 20.85
N ARG A 19 -6.86 -1.88 20.74
CA ARG A 19 -7.21 -3.27 21.05
C ARG A 19 -6.01 -4.06 21.55
N THR A 20 -6.28 -5.02 22.44
CA THR A 20 -5.26 -5.95 22.95
C THR A 20 -5.14 -7.17 22.05
N PRO A 21 -3.93 -7.63 21.72
CA PRO A 21 -3.75 -8.83 20.92
C PRO A 21 -4.32 -10.04 21.66
N ARG A 22 -5.26 -10.75 21.02
CA ARG A 22 -5.81 -11.99 21.55
C ARG A 22 -4.94 -13.14 21.07
N ARG A 23 -4.67 -14.11 21.95
CA ARG A 23 -4.12 -15.40 21.50
C ARG A 23 -5.18 -16.03 20.61
N LEU A 24 -4.79 -16.39 19.40
CA LEU A 24 -5.59 -17.27 18.56
C LEU A 24 -5.83 -18.57 19.36
N PRO A 25 -7.09 -19.01 19.51
CA PRO A 25 -7.38 -20.31 20.09
C PRO A 25 -6.62 -21.40 19.33
N PRO A 26 -6.18 -22.48 19.99
CA PRO A 26 -5.53 -23.58 19.30
C PRO A 26 -6.47 -24.15 18.24
N LEU A 27 -5.95 -24.32 17.03
CA LEU A 27 -6.66 -24.94 15.91
C LEU A 27 -6.79 -26.43 16.21
N THR A 28 -7.85 -26.80 16.91
CA THR A 28 -8.16 -28.20 17.22
C THR A 28 -8.91 -28.84 16.06
N THR A 29 -8.68 -30.13 15.83
CA THR A 29 -9.42 -30.92 14.84
C THR A 29 -10.94 -30.86 15.05
N GLU A 30 -11.39 -30.86 16.30
CA GLU A 30 -12.81 -30.69 16.66
C GLU A 30 -13.35 -29.28 16.43
N GLY A 31 -12.50 -28.26 16.55
CA GLY A 31 -12.84 -26.89 16.16
C GLY A 31 -13.03 -26.78 14.65
N VAL A 32 -12.11 -27.36 13.88
CA VAL A 32 -12.17 -27.38 12.40
C VAL A 32 -13.40 -28.14 11.91
N LYS A 33 -13.74 -29.29 12.50
CA LYS A 33 -14.96 -30.05 12.16
C LYS A 33 -16.22 -29.22 12.42
N ARG A 34 -16.37 -28.62 13.60
CA ARG A 34 -17.51 -27.76 13.94
C ARG A 34 -17.64 -26.56 13.01
N THR A 35 -16.52 -25.93 12.65
CA THR A 35 -16.53 -24.83 11.67
C THR A 35 -16.97 -25.33 10.29
N ARG A 36 -16.47 -26.48 9.83
CA ARG A 36 -16.86 -27.08 8.55
C ARG A 36 -18.34 -27.48 8.49
N GLU A 37 -18.90 -27.93 9.61
CA GLU A 37 -20.33 -28.26 9.75
C GLU A 37 -21.20 -27.00 9.81
N SER A 38 -20.73 -25.95 10.48
CA SER A 38 -21.44 -24.66 10.59
C SER A 38 -21.42 -23.88 9.28
N PHE A 39 -20.40 -24.11 8.45
CA PHE A 39 -20.19 -23.39 7.20
C PHE A 39 -19.85 -24.35 6.04
N PRO A 40 -20.83 -25.14 5.57
CA PRO A 40 -20.59 -26.18 4.56
C PRO A 40 -20.21 -25.61 3.17
N THR A 41 -20.60 -24.37 2.88
CA THR A 41 -20.41 -23.71 1.56
C THR A 41 -19.21 -22.75 1.53
N ASP A 42 -18.44 -22.64 2.61
CA ASP A 42 -17.40 -21.61 2.75
C ASP A 42 -16.29 -21.71 1.72
N VAL A 43 -15.95 -22.92 1.25
CA VAL A 43 -14.89 -23.08 0.24
C VAL A 43 -15.32 -22.46 -1.09
N ALA A 44 -16.57 -22.67 -1.51
CA ALA A 44 -17.08 -22.09 -2.76
C ALA A 44 -17.18 -20.57 -2.65
N ASN A 45 -17.73 -20.07 -1.54
CA ASN A 45 -17.85 -18.63 -1.28
C ASN A 45 -16.47 -17.94 -1.19
N ALA A 46 -15.50 -18.58 -0.54
CA ALA A 46 -14.14 -18.06 -0.45
C ALA A 46 -13.45 -18.03 -1.82
N LEU A 47 -13.64 -19.07 -2.64
CA LEU A 47 -13.10 -19.09 -4.01
C LEU A 47 -13.75 -17.99 -4.87
N GLU A 48 -15.06 -17.81 -4.79
CA GLU A 48 -15.78 -16.75 -5.48
C GLU A 48 -15.27 -15.37 -5.05
N THR A 49 -15.08 -15.14 -3.74
CA THR A 49 -14.55 -13.89 -3.20
C THR A 49 -13.11 -13.63 -3.68
N ILE A 50 -12.27 -14.67 -3.73
CA ILE A 50 -10.91 -14.55 -4.25
C ILE A 50 -10.92 -14.22 -5.74
N MET A 51 -11.84 -14.82 -6.51
CA MET A 51 -12.00 -14.52 -7.93
C MET A 51 -12.48 -13.09 -8.16
N SER A 52 -13.47 -12.62 -7.40
CA SER A 52 -13.96 -11.24 -7.50
C SER A 52 -12.85 -10.24 -7.17
N LEU A 53 -12.09 -10.46 -6.10
CA LEU A 53 -10.96 -9.60 -5.73
C LEU A 53 -9.89 -9.51 -6.83
N LYS A 54 -9.62 -10.61 -7.54
CA LYS A 54 -8.68 -10.59 -8.67
C LYS A 54 -9.18 -9.71 -9.81
N THR A 55 -10.48 -9.78 -10.11
CA THR A 55 -11.13 -8.92 -11.10
C THR A 55 -11.08 -7.46 -10.66
N ASP A 56 -11.45 -7.16 -9.41
CA ASP A 56 -11.42 -5.80 -8.86
C ASP A 56 -10.02 -5.17 -8.92
N ILE A 57 -8.98 -5.98 -8.65
CA ILE A 57 -7.58 -5.54 -8.77
C ILE A 57 -7.21 -5.22 -10.22
N ALA A 58 -7.62 -6.06 -11.18
CA ALA A 58 -7.37 -5.82 -12.60
C ALA A 58 -8.06 -4.53 -13.07
N ASP A 59 -9.33 -4.35 -12.72
CA ASP A 59 -10.10 -3.14 -13.04
C ASP A 59 -9.49 -1.88 -12.42
N ALA A 60 -9.01 -1.97 -11.17
CA ALA A 60 -8.32 -0.88 -10.50
C ALA A 60 -7.00 -0.51 -11.22
N HIS A 61 -6.26 -1.50 -11.71
CA HIS A 61 -5.04 -1.25 -12.50
C HIS A 61 -5.35 -0.52 -13.81
N ASP A 62 -6.39 -0.95 -14.53
CA ASP A 62 -6.80 -0.32 -15.78
C ASP A 62 -7.30 1.12 -15.55
N ALA A 63 -8.08 1.34 -14.49
CA ALA A 63 -8.54 2.68 -14.11
C ALA A 63 -7.38 3.61 -13.74
N LEU A 64 -6.38 3.12 -13.01
CA LEU A 64 -5.17 3.89 -12.69
C LEU A 64 -4.35 4.22 -13.93
N LEU A 65 -4.24 3.29 -14.88
CA LEU A 65 -3.53 3.51 -16.14
C LEU A 65 -4.24 4.57 -16.99
N ALA A 66 -5.56 4.45 -17.15
CA ALA A 66 -6.38 5.45 -17.84
C ALA A 66 -6.27 6.83 -17.18
N SER A 67 -6.33 6.89 -15.85
CA SER A 67 -6.17 8.13 -15.10
C SER A 67 -4.81 8.78 -15.35
N LYS A 68 -3.72 8.01 -15.34
CA LYS A 68 -2.37 8.53 -15.65
C LYS A 68 -2.27 9.10 -17.06
N ILE A 69 -2.88 8.43 -18.05
CA ILE A 69 -2.91 8.92 -19.44
C ILE A 69 -3.65 10.26 -19.51
N ILE A 70 -4.81 10.36 -18.86
CA ILE A 70 -5.59 11.60 -18.81
C ILE A 70 -4.81 12.71 -18.10
N GLN A 71 -4.18 12.41 -16.96
CA GLN A 71 -3.35 13.36 -16.22
C GLN A 71 -2.17 13.86 -17.07
N ALA A 72 -1.47 12.96 -17.76
CA ALA A 72 -0.37 13.33 -18.64
C ALA A 72 -0.86 14.22 -19.80
N ASN A 73 -1.99 13.88 -20.43
CA ASN A 73 -2.57 14.70 -21.50
C ASN A 73 -2.98 16.09 -20.99
N ALA A 74 -3.67 16.17 -19.86
CA ALA A 74 -4.06 17.44 -19.25
C ALA A 74 -2.87 18.31 -18.85
N ALA A 75 -1.82 17.70 -18.28
CA ALA A 75 -0.58 18.40 -17.96
C ALA A 75 0.13 18.91 -19.24
N ASN A 76 0.15 18.09 -20.28
CA ASN A 76 0.77 18.44 -21.56
C ASN A 76 0.03 19.57 -22.29
N LYS A 77 -1.28 19.74 -22.09
CA LYS A 77 -2.07 20.84 -22.68
C LYS A 77 -1.54 22.22 -22.30
N HIS A 78 -0.94 22.36 -21.12
CA HIS A 78 -0.38 23.61 -20.61
C HIS A 78 1.16 23.63 -20.64
N ARG A 79 1.78 22.64 -21.31
CA ARG A 79 3.23 22.59 -21.41
C ARG A 79 3.70 23.65 -22.41
N ASN A 80 4.68 24.45 -22.01
CA ASN A 80 5.38 25.35 -22.92
C ASN A 80 6.13 24.54 -23.99
N SER A 81 6.48 25.18 -25.10
CA SER A 81 7.35 24.58 -26.12
C SER A 81 8.62 24.03 -25.46
N GLU A 82 8.99 22.80 -25.83
CA GLU A 82 10.26 22.25 -25.37
C GLU A 82 11.40 23.16 -25.85
N PRO A 83 12.33 23.55 -24.96
CA PRO A 83 13.53 24.24 -25.38
C PRO A 83 14.40 23.29 -26.21
N THR A 84 14.83 23.73 -27.38
CA THR A 84 15.85 23.03 -28.16
C THR A 84 17.22 23.32 -27.52
N PHE A 85 17.98 22.27 -27.23
CA PHE A 85 19.35 22.39 -26.71
C PHE A 85 20.32 21.80 -27.73
N GLU A 86 21.39 22.54 -27.99
CA GLU A 86 22.49 22.10 -28.85
C GLU A 86 23.64 21.51 -28.02
N ILE A 87 24.49 20.72 -28.67
CA ILE A 87 25.68 20.16 -28.02
C ILE A 87 26.61 21.30 -27.61
N GLY A 88 26.78 21.49 -26.29
CA GLY A 88 27.59 22.56 -25.70
C GLY A 88 26.79 23.58 -24.89
N ASP A 89 25.46 23.54 -24.95
CA ASP A 89 24.62 24.43 -24.15
C ASP A 89 24.73 24.14 -22.65
N LEU A 90 24.84 25.21 -21.86
CA LEU A 90 24.85 25.15 -20.40
C LEU A 90 23.45 25.36 -19.86
N VAL A 91 22.88 24.33 -19.25
CA VAL A 91 21.55 24.39 -18.61
C VAL A 91 21.68 24.52 -17.09
N TYR A 92 20.95 25.47 -16.52
CA TYR A 92 20.87 25.60 -15.07
C TYR A 92 19.94 24.55 -14.48
N LEU A 93 20.50 23.62 -13.70
CA LEU A 93 19.72 22.67 -12.92
C LEU A 93 19.40 23.27 -11.55
N SER A 94 18.11 23.55 -11.28
CA SER A 94 17.69 23.94 -9.93
C SER A 94 17.84 22.76 -8.97
N THR A 95 18.78 22.85 -8.02
CA THR A 95 18.99 21.84 -6.99
C THR A 95 18.23 22.12 -5.70
N ALA A 96 17.33 23.11 -5.68
CA ALA A 96 16.65 23.59 -4.48
C ALA A 96 15.93 22.47 -3.70
N HIS A 97 15.30 21.52 -4.41
CA HIS A 97 14.61 20.39 -3.81
C HIS A 97 15.43 19.08 -3.79
N ARG A 98 16.60 19.08 -4.42
CA ARG A 98 17.45 17.89 -4.56
C ARG A 98 17.93 17.35 -3.21
N ARG A 99 18.26 18.24 -2.26
CA ARG A 99 18.64 17.83 -0.88
C ARG A 99 17.47 17.19 -0.13
N ARG A 100 16.24 17.68 -0.30
CA ARG A 100 15.05 17.12 0.38
C ARG A 100 14.76 15.71 -0.12
N GLU A 101 14.80 15.50 -1.43
CA GLU A 101 14.61 14.17 -2.02
C GLU A 101 15.76 13.22 -1.70
N TYR A 102 17.00 13.72 -1.65
CA TYR A 102 18.18 12.94 -1.23
C TYR A 102 18.25 12.69 0.28
N LEU A 103 17.50 13.40 1.13
CA LEU A 103 17.46 13.16 2.58
C LEU A 103 16.18 12.44 3.02
N ASN A 104 15.14 12.42 2.19
CA ASN A 104 14.00 11.53 2.38
C ASN A 104 14.50 10.07 2.27
N GLY A 105 14.48 9.37 3.40
CA GLY A 105 15.05 8.03 3.58
C GLY A 105 14.21 6.92 2.97
N ASP A 106 13.75 7.05 1.73
CA ASP A 106 13.11 5.95 1.02
C ASP A 106 14.19 4.96 0.52
N THR A 107 13.97 3.67 0.75
CA THR A 107 14.98 2.60 0.68
C THR A 107 15.39 2.21 -0.74
N LYS A 108 14.90 2.90 -1.77
CA LYS A 108 15.11 2.59 -3.20
C LYS A 108 16.26 3.40 -3.84
N ARG A 109 17.36 3.64 -3.13
CA ARG A 109 18.52 4.35 -3.72
C ARG A 109 19.36 3.41 -4.57
N VAL A 110 19.48 3.73 -5.86
CA VAL A 110 20.24 2.96 -6.88
C VAL A 110 21.63 3.54 -7.16
N ALA A 111 22.00 4.68 -6.56
CA ALA A 111 23.33 5.27 -6.75
C ALA A 111 24.13 5.24 -5.44
N LYS A 112 25.26 4.52 -5.46
CA LYS A 112 26.38 4.65 -4.52
C LYS A 112 27.20 5.89 -4.88
#